data_AF-A0A183U3P4-F1
#
_entry.id   AF-A0A183U3P4-F1
#
_cell.length_a   1.000
_cell.length_b   1.000
_cell.length_c   1.000
_cell.angle_alpha   90.00
_cell.angle_beta   90.00
_cell.angle_gamma   90.00
#
_symmetry.space_group_name_H-M   'P 1'
#
loop_
_entity.id
_entity.type
_entity.pdbx_description
1 polymer ?
#
loop_
_entity_poly.entity_id
_entity_poly.type
_entity_poly.pdbx_seq_one_letter_code
_entity_poly.pdbx_strand_id
1 'polypeptide(L)'
;MSGFDESRRKTNYKFRRFLSSPTFCCPEFQGNERERSTILSSFDRLISHLRLLIVLRFSLGFLDNIVAKYCATIVGWYTMSRPFFSKSNKIMMKKSENELIQQYYNSGRMMFKLAEALGRLALAGREMTRLSGFTTRVDMLIDVLDDLEKGHYRRTMLKGVNVKNDNAEVVLMQNPAFEAGGGELIIEDNVIRFEKVPLMTPNGDVLIASLDLEVPSGRNVLVCGPNGCGKSSLFRVLGELWPLFGGRLTKPAKGKLFYVPQRPYMTVGTLRDQIIYPDTKSDMQSKGISDDDLTLFLKEVSIVIITYDVLR
;
A
#
# COMPACT_ATOMS: atom_id res chain seq x y z
N MET A 1 12.31 12.40 1.69
CA MET A 1 10.84 12.23 1.60
C MET A 1 10.36 10.78 1.83
N SER A 2 11.19 9.77 1.54
CA SER A 2 10.90 8.33 1.76
C SER A 2 10.67 7.95 3.24
N GLY A 3 11.52 8.42 4.16
CA GLY A 3 11.40 8.08 5.59
C GLY A 3 10.17 8.64 6.32
N PHE A 4 9.63 9.77 5.87
CA PHE A 4 8.40 10.37 6.43
C PHE A 4 7.17 9.49 6.15
N ASP A 5 7.14 8.90 4.96
CA ASP A 5 6.03 8.08 4.54
C ASP A 5 6.05 6.70 5.21
N GLU A 6 7.25 6.17 5.48
CA GLU A 6 7.41 4.91 6.19
C GLU A 6 6.99 5.02 7.66
N SER A 7 7.37 6.11 8.36
CA SER A 7 6.94 6.35 9.75
C SER A 7 5.42 6.58 9.85
N ARG A 8 4.82 7.34 8.92
CA ARG A 8 3.36 7.53 8.86
C ARG A 8 2.62 6.23 8.55
N ARG A 9 3.15 5.40 7.64
CA ARG A 9 2.62 4.06 7.34
C ARG A 9 2.66 3.14 8.57
N LYS A 10 3.78 3.09 9.29
CA LYS A 10 3.93 2.27 10.50
C LYS A 10 2.95 2.68 11.60
N THR A 11 2.71 3.98 11.80
CA THR A 11 1.75 4.46 12.80
C THR A 11 0.29 4.16 12.40
N ASN A 12 -0.09 4.42 11.14
CA ASN A 12 -1.44 4.11 10.66
C ASN A 12 -1.75 2.60 10.65
N TYR A 13 -0.76 1.77 10.29
CA TYR A 13 -0.90 0.31 10.32
C TYR A 13 -1.09 -0.20 11.76
N LYS A 14 -0.28 0.29 12.72
CA LYS A 14 -0.44 -0.07 14.13
C LYS A 14 -1.80 0.36 14.69
N PHE A 15 -2.28 1.56 14.32
CA PHE A 15 -3.57 2.06 14.79
C PHE A 15 -4.77 1.30 14.20
N ARG A 16 -4.75 1.00 12.88
CA ARG A 16 -5.78 0.13 12.28
C ARG A 16 -5.73 -1.28 12.83
N ARG A 17 -4.54 -1.81 13.12
CA ARG A 17 -4.37 -3.12 13.76
C ARG A 17 -4.92 -3.13 15.18
N PHE A 18 -4.83 -2.04 15.94
CA PHE A 18 -5.49 -1.92 17.25
C PHE A 18 -7.02 -1.99 17.11
N LEU A 19 -7.59 -1.23 16.18
CA LEU A 19 -9.04 -1.22 15.94
C LEU A 19 -9.57 -2.55 15.39
N SER A 20 -8.77 -3.30 14.62
CA SER A 20 -9.15 -4.58 14.03
C SER A 20 -8.78 -5.79 14.89
N SER A 21 -7.90 -5.62 15.88
CA SER A 21 -7.60 -6.68 16.84
C SER A 21 -8.77 -6.75 17.81
N PRO A 22 -9.16 -7.94 18.29
CA PRO A 22 -10.20 -8.04 19.29
C PRO A 22 -9.78 -7.23 20.50
N THR A 23 -10.45 -6.09 20.71
CA THR A 23 -10.35 -5.20 21.87
C THR A 23 -10.61 -5.93 23.18
N PHE A 24 -11.08 -7.18 23.12
CA PHE A 24 -11.20 -8.12 24.22
C PHE A 24 -9.86 -8.51 24.86
N CYS A 25 -8.81 -8.69 24.07
CA CYS A 25 -7.56 -9.28 24.57
C CYS A 25 -6.70 -8.26 25.36
N CYS A 26 -6.80 -6.96 25.04
CA CYS A 26 -5.98 -5.94 25.69
C CYS A 26 -6.38 -5.64 27.15
N PRO A 27 -7.69 -5.58 27.51
CA PRO A 27 -8.15 -5.49 28.89
C PRO A 27 -7.81 -6.73 29.72
N GLU A 28 -7.99 -7.94 29.15
CA GLU A 28 -7.75 -9.21 29.86
C GLU A 28 -6.29 -9.36 30.34
N PHE A 29 -5.33 -8.87 29.55
CA PHE A 29 -3.91 -8.91 29.91
C PHE A 29 -3.38 -7.61 30.52
N GLN A 30 -4.24 -6.65 30.88
CA GLN A 30 -3.84 -5.30 31.31
C GLN A 30 -2.83 -4.62 30.35
N GLY A 31 -2.89 -4.99 29.07
CA GLY A 31 -1.95 -4.55 28.04
C GLY A 31 -2.15 -3.11 27.57
N ASN A 32 -3.23 -2.46 28.04
CA ASN A 32 -3.64 -1.12 27.62
C ASN A 32 -2.52 -0.07 27.80
N GLU A 33 -1.80 -0.08 28.93
CA GLU A 33 -0.72 0.88 29.16
C GLU A 33 0.49 0.64 28.24
N ARG A 34 0.80 -0.62 27.94
CA ARG A 34 1.89 -0.97 27.01
C ARG A 34 1.56 -0.57 25.57
N GLU A 35 0.32 -0.78 25.17
CA GLU A 35 -0.16 -0.36 23.85
C GLU A 35 -0.23 1.17 23.74
N ARG A 36 -0.77 1.85 24.76
CA ARG A 36 -0.77 3.30 24.86
C ARG A 36 0.64 3.87 24.72
N SER A 37 1.62 3.35 25.44
CA SER A 37 3.03 3.77 25.33
C SER A 37 3.61 3.54 23.92
N THR A 38 3.24 2.42 23.28
CA THR A 38 3.65 2.12 21.90
C THR A 38 3.02 3.06 20.88
N ILE A 39 1.76 3.43 21.06
CA ILE A 39 1.05 4.39 20.20
C ILE A 39 1.62 5.80 20.41
N LEU A 40 1.75 6.24 21.66
CA LEU A 40 2.30 7.56 22.01
C LEU A 40 3.72 7.75 21.49
N SER A 41 4.61 6.77 21.69
CA SER A 41 5.97 6.85 21.14
C SER A 41 6.00 6.92 19.60
N SER A 42 5.07 6.24 18.92
CA SER A 42 4.95 6.33 17.46
C SER A 42 4.36 7.68 17.02
N PHE A 43 3.45 8.25 17.81
CA PHE A 43 2.84 9.55 17.58
C PHE A 43 3.82 10.70 17.82
N ASP A 44 4.63 10.64 18.88
CA ASP A 44 5.66 11.63 19.19
C ASP A 44 6.74 11.69 18.11
N ARG A 45 7.13 10.53 17.56
CA ARG A 45 8.02 10.46 16.38
C ARG A 45 7.39 11.16 15.18
N LEU A 46 6.11 10.94 14.93
CA LEU A 46 5.39 11.60 13.84
C LEU A 46 5.31 13.12 14.05
N ILE A 47 4.97 13.57 15.25
CA ILE A 47 4.90 14.99 15.60
C ILE A 47 6.27 15.65 15.44
N SER A 48 7.33 15.03 15.97
CA SER A 48 8.69 15.58 15.89
C SER A 48 9.13 15.77 14.45
N HIS A 49 8.88 14.77 13.60
CA HIS A 49 9.13 14.89 12.16
C HIS A 49 8.25 15.95 11.49
N LEU A 50 6.99 16.05 11.87
CA LEU A 50 6.05 17.01 11.28
C LEU A 50 6.41 18.46 11.67
N ARG A 51 6.83 18.70 12.91
CA ARG A 51 7.34 20.00 13.36
C ARG A 51 8.58 20.41 12.58
N LEU A 52 9.53 19.49 12.39
CA LEU A 52 10.73 19.76 11.57
C LEU A 52 10.36 20.12 10.13
N LEU A 53 9.40 19.40 9.53
CA LEU A 53 8.90 19.72 8.19
C LEU A 53 8.16 21.05 8.12
N ILE A 54 7.39 21.42 9.15
CA ILE A 54 6.71 22.73 9.21
C ILE A 54 7.75 23.84 9.26
N VAL A 55 8.76 23.74 10.13
CA VAL A 55 9.82 24.76 10.25
C VAL A 55 10.59 24.89 8.93
N LEU A 56 10.94 23.77 8.31
CA LEU A 56 11.63 23.77 7.02
C LEU A 56 10.77 24.39 5.91
N ARG A 57 9.49 24.01 5.80
CA ARG A 57 8.55 24.61 4.85
C ARG A 57 8.31 26.09 5.10
N PHE A 58 8.23 26.49 6.36
CA PHE A 58 8.09 27.89 6.74
C PHE A 58 9.32 28.69 6.32
N SER A 59 10.53 28.20 6.60
CA SER A 59 11.77 28.88 6.20
C SER A 59 11.89 29.03 4.68
N LEU A 60 11.59 27.96 3.92
CA LEU A 60 11.56 28.01 2.47
C LEU A 60 10.45 28.94 1.96
N GLY A 61 9.26 28.94 2.57
CA GLY A 61 8.16 29.83 2.20
C GLY A 61 8.46 31.29 2.48
N PHE A 62 9.13 31.58 3.59
CA PHE A 62 9.58 32.93 3.94
C PHE A 62 10.65 33.41 2.96
N LEU A 63 11.63 32.57 2.64
CA LEU A 63 12.68 32.88 1.66
C LEU A 63 12.09 33.18 0.28
N ASP A 64 11.19 32.33 -0.22
CA ASP A 64 10.55 32.54 -1.52
C ASP A 64 9.74 33.84 -1.56
N ASN A 65 9.01 34.18 -0.50
CA ASN A 65 8.26 35.43 -0.43
C ASN A 65 9.18 36.66 -0.40
N ILE A 66 10.29 36.62 0.34
CA ILE A 66 11.25 37.73 0.38
C ILE A 66 11.91 37.92 -0.99
N VAL A 67 12.40 36.83 -1.57
CA VAL A 67 13.11 36.87 -2.85
C VAL A 67 12.17 37.33 -3.97
N ALA A 68 10.98 36.73 -4.08
CA ALA A 68 10.05 37.03 -5.17
C ALA A 68 9.38 38.41 -5.02
N LYS A 69 9.08 38.87 -3.80
CA LYS A 69 8.32 40.12 -3.60
C LYS A 69 9.20 41.35 -3.38
N TYR A 70 10.32 41.21 -2.66
CA TYR A 70 11.12 42.36 -2.21
C TYR A 70 12.47 42.45 -2.93
N CYS A 71 13.23 41.35 -3.04
CA CYS A 71 14.51 41.40 -3.74
C CYS A 71 14.32 41.67 -5.24
N ALA A 72 13.36 41.00 -5.88
CA ALA A 72 13.08 41.20 -7.30
C ALA A 72 12.62 42.64 -7.62
N THR A 73 11.84 43.26 -6.73
CA THR A 73 11.37 44.64 -6.93
C THR A 73 12.49 45.66 -6.74
N ILE A 74 13.34 45.49 -5.73
CA ILE A 74 14.51 46.36 -5.48
C ILE A 74 15.51 46.27 -6.63
N VAL A 75 15.92 45.07 -7.02
CA VAL A 75 16.84 44.84 -8.15
C VAL A 75 16.23 45.37 -9.45
N GLY A 76 14.92 45.19 -9.60
CA GLY A 76 14.19 45.74 -10.72
C GLY A 76 14.32 47.26 -10.80
N TRP A 77 13.88 47.99 -9.76
CA TRP A 77 13.95 49.45 -9.75
C TRP A 77 15.38 49.98 -9.94
N TYR A 78 16.37 49.30 -9.35
CA TYR A 78 17.78 49.63 -9.56
C TYR A 78 18.20 49.47 -11.04
N THR A 79 17.79 48.38 -11.68
CA THR A 79 18.07 48.11 -13.09
C THR A 79 17.39 49.13 -14.01
N MET A 80 16.15 49.54 -13.69
CA MET A 80 15.41 50.56 -14.45
C MET A 80 15.96 51.97 -14.26
N SER A 81 16.54 52.27 -13.10
CA SER A 81 17.17 53.56 -12.80
C SER A 81 18.48 53.77 -13.57
N ARG A 82 19.30 52.72 -13.73
CA ARG A 82 20.61 52.79 -14.39
C ARG A 82 20.63 53.46 -15.78
N PRO A 83 19.76 53.13 -16.75
CA PRO A 83 19.76 53.76 -18.07
C PRO A 83 19.33 55.23 -18.08
N PHE A 84 18.60 55.70 -17.05
CA PHE A 84 18.20 57.10 -16.89
C PHE A 84 19.35 57.97 -16.37
N PHE A 85 20.19 57.45 -15.47
CA PHE A 85 21.33 58.19 -14.93
C PHE A 85 22.58 58.15 -15.81
N SER A 86 22.69 57.17 -16.73
CA SER A 86 23.79 57.12 -17.69
C SER A 86 23.60 58.15 -18.81
N LYS A 87 24.45 59.18 -18.85
CA LYS A 87 24.51 60.19 -19.93
C LYS A 87 24.84 59.62 -21.32
N SER A 88 25.05 58.31 -21.46
CA SER A 88 25.48 57.64 -22.69
C SER A 88 24.33 57.26 -23.65
N ASN A 89 23.07 57.34 -23.21
CA ASN A 89 21.91 56.93 -24.02
C ASN A 89 21.37 58.09 -24.88
N LYS A 90 21.90 58.23 -26.11
CA LYS A 90 21.47 59.24 -27.10
C LYS A 90 19.96 59.17 -27.45
N ILE A 91 19.31 58.02 -27.26
CA ILE A 91 17.88 57.81 -27.55
C ILE A 91 16.97 58.44 -26.47
N MET A 92 17.42 58.48 -25.21
CA MET A 92 16.64 59.01 -24.09
C MET A 92 16.77 60.53 -23.96
N MET A 93 17.94 61.09 -24.29
CA MET A 93 18.18 62.54 -24.29
C MET A 93 17.36 63.33 -25.34
N LYS A 94 16.71 62.64 -26.29
CA LYS A 94 15.94 63.26 -27.38
C LYS A 94 14.42 63.32 -27.11
N LYS A 95 13.95 62.70 -26.03
CA LYS A 95 12.52 62.61 -25.67
C LYS A 95 12.10 63.70 -24.71
N SER A 96 10.82 64.07 -24.75
CA SER A 96 10.23 65.03 -23.79
C SER A 96 10.21 64.44 -22.38
N GLU A 97 10.31 65.30 -21.35
CA GLU A 97 10.32 64.90 -19.94
C GLU A 97 9.10 64.04 -19.56
N ASN A 98 7.93 64.36 -20.12
CA ASN A 98 6.71 63.58 -19.91
C ASN A 98 6.79 62.17 -20.51
N GLU A 99 7.39 62.01 -21.70
CA GLU A 99 7.55 60.70 -22.35
C GLU A 99 8.55 59.81 -21.61
N LEU A 100 9.58 60.43 -21.02
CA LEU A 100 10.58 59.76 -20.20
C LEU A 100 9.98 59.22 -18.90
N ILE A 101 9.18 60.03 -18.20
CA ILE A 101 8.47 59.61 -16.99
C ILE A 101 7.46 58.51 -17.30
N GLN A 102 6.72 58.61 -18.41
CA GLN A 102 5.75 57.60 -18.83
C GLN A 102 6.44 56.28 -19.20
N GLN A 103 7.58 56.33 -19.89
CA GLN A 103 8.36 55.14 -20.23
C GLN A 103 8.98 54.47 -18.98
N TYR A 104 9.44 55.27 -18.01
CA TYR A 104 9.91 54.77 -16.72
C TYR A 104 8.80 54.03 -15.97
N TYR A 105 7.61 54.65 -15.86
CA TYR A 105 6.46 54.06 -15.17
C TYR A 105 5.98 52.77 -15.85
N ASN A 106 5.87 52.77 -17.19
CA ASN A 106 5.44 51.60 -17.95
C ASN A 106 6.44 50.43 -17.83
N SER A 107 7.74 50.72 -17.92
CA SER A 107 8.79 49.69 -17.80
C SER A 107 8.87 49.13 -16.38
N GLY A 108 8.73 49.99 -15.36
CA GLY A 108 8.62 49.57 -13.96
C GLY A 108 7.41 48.67 -13.70
N ARG A 109 6.24 49.03 -14.25
CA ARG A 109 5.01 48.24 -14.12
C ARG A 109 5.12 46.87 -14.81
N MET A 110 5.69 46.81 -16.01
CA MET A 110 5.94 45.55 -16.73
C MET A 110 6.86 44.62 -15.96
N MET A 111 7.94 45.15 -15.39
CA MET A 111 8.89 44.37 -14.61
C MET A 111 8.31 43.88 -13.27
N PHE A 112 7.48 44.69 -12.61
CA PHE A 112 6.74 44.25 -11.42
C PHE A 112 5.82 43.06 -11.75
N LYS A 113 5.12 43.12 -12.90
CA LYS A 113 4.27 42.02 -13.36
C LYS A 113 5.07 40.76 -13.73
N LEU A 114 6.27 40.93 -14.28
CA LEU A 114 7.19 39.83 -14.55
C LEU A 114 7.67 39.15 -13.26
N ALA A 115 8.06 39.92 -12.24
CA ALA A 115 8.42 39.38 -10.93
C ALA A 115 7.26 38.64 -10.26
N GLU A 116 6.03 39.17 -10.34
CA GLU A 116 4.82 38.51 -9.85
C GLU A 116 4.58 37.16 -10.54
N ALA A 117 4.74 37.10 -11.87
CA ALA A 117 4.61 35.87 -12.65
C ALA A 117 5.68 34.82 -12.29
N LEU A 118 6.94 35.24 -12.11
CA LEU A 118 8.02 34.37 -11.65
C LEU A 118 7.76 33.81 -10.25
N GLY A 119 7.21 34.61 -9.34
CA GLY A 119 6.80 34.14 -8.01
C GLY A 119 5.71 33.06 -8.09
N ARG A 120 4.70 33.24 -8.96
CA ARG A 120 3.68 32.22 -9.19
C ARG A 120 4.26 30.93 -9.79
N LEU A 121 5.22 31.04 -10.69
CA LEU A 121 5.91 29.88 -11.27
C LEU A 121 6.69 29.07 -10.22
N ALA A 122 7.39 29.75 -9.30
CA ALA A 122 8.10 29.10 -8.20
C ALA A 122 7.14 28.32 -7.27
N LEU A 123 5.98 28.91 -6.96
CA LEU A 123 4.94 28.22 -6.19
C LEU A 123 4.37 26.99 -6.93
N ALA A 124 4.16 27.09 -8.24
CA ALA A 124 3.72 25.97 -9.06
C ALA A 124 4.72 24.79 -9.04
N GLY A 125 6.03 25.05 -9.02
CA GLY A 125 7.07 24.02 -8.88
C GLY A 125 6.97 23.21 -7.59
N ARG A 126 6.50 23.82 -6.49
CA ARG A 126 6.26 23.12 -5.21
C ARG A 126 5.08 22.16 -5.30
N GLU A 127 3.98 22.60 -5.90
CA GLU A 127 2.81 21.74 -6.14
C GLU A 127 3.16 20.58 -7.08
N MET A 128 3.97 20.83 -8.11
CA MET A 128 4.47 19.78 -9.02
C MET A 128 5.31 18.73 -8.27
N THR A 129 6.17 19.15 -7.34
CA THR A 129 6.96 18.23 -6.50
C THR A 129 6.05 17.37 -5.62
N ARG A 130 4.97 17.95 -5.08
CA ARG A 130 3.98 17.22 -4.28
C ARG A 130 3.24 16.19 -5.12
N LEU A 131 2.81 16.57 -6.33
CA LEU A 131 2.17 15.68 -7.29
C LEU A 131 3.08 14.51 -7.66
N SER A 132 4.35 14.78 -7.99
CA SER A 132 5.36 13.75 -8.26
C SER A 132 5.47 12.73 -7.12
N GLY A 133 5.43 13.20 -5.87
CA GLY A 133 5.45 12.31 -4.70
C GLY A 133 4.21 11.41 -4.56
N PHE A 134 3.06 11.80 -5.12
CA PHE A 134 1.86 10.95 -5.17
C PHE A 134 1.88 10.01 -6.37
N THR A 135 2.24 10.50 -7.57
CA THR A 135 2.31 9.68 -8.77
C THR A 135 3.31 8.55 -8.61
N THR A 136 4.48 8.82 -8.02
CA THR A 136 5.48 7.78 -7.71
C THR A 136 4.91 6.66 -6.83
N ARG A 137 3.96 6.95 -5.93
CA ARG A 137 3.36 5.91 -5.07
C ARG A 137 2.33 5.07 -5.80
N VAL A 138 1.55 5.71 -6.68
CA VAL A 138 0.57 5.01 -7.52
C VAL A 138 1.31 4.14 -8.53
N ASP A 139 2.36 4.68 -9.13
CA ASP A 139 3.30 3.97 -10.02
C ASP A 139 3.90 2.74 -9.34
N MET A 140 4.52 2.90 -8.16
CA MET A 140 5.02 1.76 -7.37
C MET A 140 3.95 0.74 -7.00
N LEU A 141 2.69 1.14 -6.81
CA LEU A 141 1.60 0.21 -6.53
C LEU A 141 1.23 -0.59 -7.78
N ILE A 142 1.11 0.09 -8.93
CA ILE A 142 0.81 -0.54 -10.21
C ILE A 142 1.94 -1.52 -10.58
N ASP A 143 3.20 -1.10 -10.47
CA ASP A 143 4.36 -1.97 -10.71
C ASP A 143 4.32 -3.26 -9.87
N VAL A 144 3.97 -3.14 -8.58
CA VAL A 144 3.87 -4.31 -7.69
C VAL A 144 2.69 -5.20 -8.06
N LEU A 145 1.57 -4.64 -8.53
CA LEU A 145 0.42 -5.43 -9.00
C LEU A 145 0.75 -6.17 -10.30
N ASP A 146 1.44 -5.52 -11.23
CA ASP A 146 1.92 -6.12 -12.48
C ASP A 146 2.95 -7.23 -12.22
N ASP A 147 3.88 -7.03 -11.28
CA ASP A 147 4.83 -8.05 -10.83
C ASP A 147 4.12 -9.27 -10.24
N LEU A 148 3.05 -9.05 -9.45
CA LEU A 148 2.23 -10.11 -8.86
C LEU A 148 1.45 -10.91 -9.92
N GLU A 149 0.89 -10.24 -10.93
CA GLU A 149 0.20 -10.91 -12.05
C GLU A 149 1.16 -11.81 -12.85
N LYS A 150 2.39 -11.36 -13.05
CA LYS A 150 3.45 -12.12 -13.73
C LYS A 150 4.08 -13.23 -12.88
N GLY A 151 3.67 -13.38 -11.61
CA GLY A 151 4.23 -14.37 -10.69
C GLY A 151 5.62 -14.03 -10.14
N HIS A 152 6.10 -12.80 -10.32
CA HIS A 152 7.39 -12.35 -9.81
C HIS A 152 7.26 -11.79 -8.38
N TYR A 153 7.64 -12.60 -7.39
CA TYR A 153 7.59 -12.19 -5.99
C TYR A 153 8.92 -11.55 -5.56
N ARG A 154 9.03 -10.22 -5.70
CA ARG A 154 10.21 -9.49 -5.21
C ARG A 154 10.05 -9.08 -3.75
N ARG A 155 11.03 -9.43 -2.91
CA ARG A 155 11.08 -9.01 -1.50
C ARG A 155 11.36 -7.51 -1.37
N THR A 156 10.32 -6.70 -1.22
CA THR A 156 10.48 -5.24 -1.03
C THR A 156 10.77 -4.86 0.44
N MET A 157 10.38 -5.70 1.42
CA MET A 157 10.40 -5.34 2.86
C MET A 157 11.72 -5.60 3.60
N LEU A 158 12.77 -6.12 2.95
CA LEU A 158 14.06 -6.42 3.61
C LEU A 158 15.26 -5.60 3.10
N LYS A 159 15.06 -4.65 2.18
CA LYS A 159 16.16 -3.78 1.68
C LYS A 159 16.80 -2.88 2.75
N GLY A 160 16.32 -2.90 3.99
CA GLY A 160 16.82 -2.09 5.11
C GLY A 160 17.57 -2.87 6.20
N VAL A 161 17.72 -4.20 6.10
CA VAL A 161 18.55 -4.94 7.08
C VAL A 161 19.96 -5.04 6.50
N ASN A 162 20.84 -4.16 6.96
CA ASN A 162 22.28 -4.37 6.88
C ASN A 162 22.61 -5.58 7.77
N VAL A 163 22.46 -6.79 7.25
CA VAL A 163 22.86 -8.02 7.94
C VAL A 163 24.36 -8.15 7.79
N LYS A 164 25.10 -7.74 8.82
CA LYS A 164 26.55 -7.98 8.98
C LYS A 164 26.85 -9.40 9.50
N ASN A 165 26.07 -10.42 9.14
CA ASN A 165 26.31 -11.79 9.59
C ASN A 165 26.41 -12.73 8.38
N ASP A 166 27.66 -12.91 7.93
CA ASP A 166 28.07 -13.53 6.67
C ASP A 166 27.80 -15.04 6.47
N ASN A 167 27.21 -15.79 7.41
CA ASN A 167 27.28 -17.26 7.32
C ASN A 167 25.96 -18.02 7.28
N ALA A 168 24.79 -17.35 7.35
CA ALA A 168 23.49 -18.02 7.24
C ALA A 168 22.63 -17.52 6.06
N GLU A 169 22.94 -16.34 5.52
CA GLU A 169 22.15 -15.71 4.45
C GLU A 169 22.62 -16.11 3.04
N VAL A 170 23.84 -16.69 2.93
CA VAL A 170 24.47 -17.06 1.66
C VAL A 170 23.84 -18.29 1.01
N VAL A 171 23.14 -19.16 1.75
CA VAL A 171 22.55 -20.38 1.18
C VAL A 171 21.29 -20.11 0.34
N LEU A 172 20.63 -18.96 0.51
CA LEU A 172 19.38 -18.65 -0.22
C LEU A 172 19.57 -17.68 -1.40
N MET A 173 20.76 -17.10 -1.57
CA MET A 173 21.07 -16.25 -2.74
C MET A 173 21.60 -17.03 -3.96
N GLN A 174 21.79 -18.35 -3.86
CA GLN A 174 22.49 -19.14 -4.89
C GLN A 174 21.73 -20.33 -5.49
N ASN A 175 20.44 -20.52 -5.21
CA ASN A 175 19.64 -21.47 -5.99
C ASN A 175 18.69 -20.74 -6.94
N PRO A 176 19.11 -20.47 -8.20
CA PRO A 176 18.22 -20.05 -9.28
C PRO A 176 17.24 -21.17 -9.73
N ALA A 177 17.12 -22.26 -8.97
CA ALA A 177 16.32 -23.44 -9.29
C ALA A 177 14.87 -23.39 -8.78
N PHE A 178 14.44 -22.32 -8.08
CA PHE A 178 13.10 -22.19 -7.53
C PHE A 178 12.51 -20.81 -7.88
N GLU A 179 12.26 -20.59 -9.17
CA GLU A 179 11.46 -19.44 -9.60
C GLU A 179 10.03 -19.61 -9.07
N ALA A 180 9.47 -18.56 -8.47
CA ALA A 180 8.07 -18.56 -8.11
C ALA A 180 7.24 -18.66 -9.40
N GLY A 181 6.42 -19.70 -9.52
CA GLY A 181 5.75 -20.07 -10.78
C GLY A 181 6.43 -21.19 -11.57
N GLY A 182 7.53 -21.77 -11.08
CA GLY A 182 8.24 -22.88 -11.74
C GLY A 182 7.53 -24.25 -11.65
N GLY A 183 6.38 -24.33 -10.98
CA GLY A 183 5.56 -25.55 -10.92
C GLY A 183 4.43 -25.55 -11.95
N GLU A 184 4.07 -26.73 -12.43
CA GLU A 184 2.98 -26.89 -13.40
C GLU A 184 1.64 -27.08 -12.66
N LEU A 185 0.64 -26.27 -13.01
CA LEU A 185 -0.73 -26.42 -12.51
C LEU A 185 -1.62 -27.06 -13.59
N ILE A 186 -2.15 -28.24 -13.31
CA ILE A 186 -3.13 -28.91 -14.17
C ILE A 186 -4.50 -28.80 -13.55
N ILE A 187 -5.47 -28.43 -14.38
CA ILE A 187 -6.88 -28.45 -14.00
C ILE A 187 -7.47 -29.79 -14.45
N GLU A 188 -7.74 -30.65 -13.48
CA GLU A 188 -8.40 -31.94 -13.71
C GLU A 188 -9.50 -32.12 -12.67
N ASP A 189 -10.66 -32.59 -13.12
CA ASP A 189 -11.79 -32.83 -12.23
C ASP A 189 -11.61 -34.15 -11.45
N ASN A 190 -12.20 -34.21 -10.25
CA ASN A 190 -12.27 -35.40 -9.39
C ASN A 190 -10.95 -35.92 -8.80
N VAL A 191 -9.82 -35.22 -8.95
CA VAL A 191 -8.54 -35.60 -8.32
C VAL A 191 -7.80 -34.38 -7.81
N ILE A 192 -7.19 -34.50 -6.63
CA ILE A 192 -6.17 -33.57 -6.14
C ILE A 192 -4.87 -34.34 -6.02
N ARG A 193 -3.84 -33.93 -6.75
CA ARG A 193 -2.53 -34.59 -6.77
C ARG A 193 -1.38 -33.60 -6.65
N PHE A 194 -0.47 -33.88 -5.73
CA PHE A 194 0.83 -33.24 -5.61
C PHE A 194 1.88 -34.24 -6.10
N GLU A 195 2.68 -33.85 -7.09
CA GLU A 195 3.80 -34.64 -7.60
C GLU A 195 5.09 -33.82 -7.45
N LYS A 196 5.96 -34.25 -6.53
CA LYS A 196 7.24 -33.61 -6.21
C LYS A 196 7.14 -32.11 -5.93
N VAL A 197 6.08 -31.66 -5.25
CA VAL A 197 5.86 -30.24 -4.96
C VAL A 197 6.60 -29.83 -3.69
N PRO A 198 7.58 -28.92 -3.73
CA PRO A 198 8.18 -28.37 -2.52
C PRO A 198 7.22 -27.37 -1.85
N LEU A 199 7.01 -27.49 -0.54
CA LEU A 199 6.30 -26.48 0.25
C LEU A 199 7.31 -25.53 0.88
N MET A 200 7.29 -24.27 0.44
CA MET A 200 8.16 -23.22 0.95
C MET A 200 7.34 -22.02 1.42
N THR A 201 7.82 -21.33 2.46
CA THR A 201 7.23 -20.04 2.85
C THR A 201 7.61 -18.98 1.82
N PRO A 202 6.82 -17.89 1.67
CA PRO A 202 7.26 -16.71 0.92
C PRO A 202 8.57 -16.10 1.47
N ASN A 203 8.89 -16.39 2.73
CA ASN A 203 10.14 -16.03 3.39
C ASN A 203 11.32 -16.96 3.04
N GLY A 204 11.10 -17.97 2.17
CA GLY A 204 12.14 -18.85 1.62
C GLY A 204 12.50 -20.02 2.53
N ASP A 205 11.73 -20.25 3.59
CA ASP A 205 11.94 -21.40 4.47
C ASP A 205 11.30 -22.63 3.84
N VAL A 206 12.09 -23.68 3.62
CA VAL A 206 11.60 -24.96 3.13
C VAL A 206 10.91 -25.70 4.27
N LEU A 207 9.60 -25.92 4.15
CA LEU A 207 8.80 -26.68 5.11
C LEU A 207 8.80 -28.17 4.76
N ILE A 208 8.63 -28.48 3.47
CA ILE A 208 8.66 -29.84 2.91
C ILE A 208 9.43 -29.78 1.60
N ALA A 209 10.49 -30.59 1.46
CA ALA A 209 11.35 -30.59 0.27
C ALA A 209 10.69 -31.19 -0.98
N SER A 210 9.86 -32.22 -0.80
CA SER A 210 9.08 -32.85 -1.86
C SER A 210 7.82 -33.44 -1.25
N LEU A 211 6.65 -33.05 -1.75
CA LEU A 211 5.37 -33.60 -1.36
C LEU A 211 4.78 -34.38 -2.53
N ASP A 212 4.53 -35.67 -2.28
CA ASP A 212 3.82 -36.57 -3.17
C ASP A 212 2.55 -37.05 -2.45
N LEU A 213 1.38 -36.63 -2.94
CA LEU A 213 0.09 -36.91 -2.31
C LEU A 213 -1.00 -36.99 -3.37
N GLU A 214 -1.84 -38.02 -3.32
CA GLU A 214 -3.00 -38.15 -4.19
C GLU A 214 -4.27 -38.34 -3.35
N VAL A 215 -5.28 -37.52 -3.64
CA VAL A 215 -6.60 -37.55 -3.02
C VAL A 215 -7.65 -37.72 -4.14
N PRO A 216 -8.19 -38.94 -4.33
CA PRO A 216 -9.26 -39.17 -5.29
C PRO A 216 -10.60 -38.66 -4.76
N SER A 217 -11.52 -38.33 -5.68
CA SER A 217 -12.88 -37.93 -5.33
C SER A 217 -13.60 -39.00 -4.50
N GLY A 218 -14.45 -38.55 -3.58
CA GLY A 218 -15.23 -39.40 -2.68
C GLY A 218 -14.47 -39.93 -1.46
N ARG A 219 -13.19 -39.59 -1.28
CA ARG A 219 -12.43 -39.92 -0.06
C ARG A 219 -12.29 -38.72 0.88
N ASN A 220 -12.57 -38.96 2.15
CA ASN A 220 -12.27 -38.02 3.23
C ASN A 220 -10.84 -38.27 3.72
N VAL A 221 -9.96 -37.28 3.58
CA VAL A 221 -8.56 -37.36 4.00
C VAL A 221 -8.33 -36.43 5.19
N LEU A 222 -7.78 -36.98 6.27
CA LEU A 222 -7.39 -36.23 7.46
C LEU A 222 -5.88 -35.97 7.44
N VAL A 223 -5.48 -34.70 7.48
CA VAL A 223 -4.07 -34.29 7.54
C VAL A 223 -3.70 -33.91 8.99
N CYS A 224 -2.92 -34.77 9.64
CA CYS A 224 -2.43 -34.57 11.02
C CYS A 224 -0.92 -34.34 11.06
N GLY A 225 -0.44 -33.63 12.09
CA GLY A 225 0.99 -33.40 12.31
C GLY A 225 1.25 -32.32 13.36
N PRO A 226 2.50 -32.14 13.82
CA PRO A 226 2.84 -31.16 14.85
C PRO A 226 2.61 -29.71 14.39
N ASN A 227 2.45 -28.79 15.35
CA ASN A 227 2.28 -27.37 15.04
C ASN A 227 3.50 -26.84 14.28
N GLY A 228 3.27 -26.06 13.21
CA GLY A 228 4.36 -25.51 12.38
C GLY A 228 4.88 -26.42 11.27
N CYS A 229 4.43 -27.68 11.15
CA CYS A 229 4.91 -28.60 10.10
C CYS A 229 4.41 -28.30 8.67
N GLY A 230 3.76 -27.16 8.43
CA GLY A 230 3.32 -26.75 7.10
C GLY A 230 1.94 -27.22 6.63
N LYS A 231 1.09 -27.81 7.50
CA LYS A 231 -0.30 -28.19 7.12
C LYS A 231 -1.09 -27.02 6.53
N SER A 232 -1.10 -25.87 7.21
CA SER A 232 -1.77 -24.67 6.69
C SER A 232 -1.12 -24.16 5.40
N SER A 233 0.18 -24.36 5.22
CA SER A 233 0.91 -24.01 4.01
C SER A 233 0.50 -24.88 2.83
N LEU A 234 0.28 -26.19 3.04
CA LEU A 234 -0.26 -27.10 2.04
C LEU A 234 -1.58 -26.58 1.48
N PHE A 235 -2.51 -26.19 2.36
CA PHE A 235 -3.79 -25.63 1.93
C PHE A 235 -3.67 -24.28 1.22
N ARG A 236 -2.67 -23.46 1.58
CA ARG A 236 -2.39 -22.19 0.89
C ARG A 236 -1.86 -22.41 -0.51
N VAL A 237 -1.04 -23.43 -0.74
CA VAL A 237 -0.58 -23.82 -2.08
C VAL A 237 -1.75 -24.39 -2.90
N LEU A 238 -2.56 -25.26 -2.31
CA LEU A 238 -3.77 -25.80 -2.97
C LEU A 238 -4.76 -24.71 -3.39
N GLY A 239 -4.95 -23.71 -2.52
CA GLY A 239 -5.79 -22.55 -2.77
C GLY A 239 -5.16 -21.46 -3.64
N GLU A 240 -3.98 -21.72 -4.24
CA GLU A 240 -3.22 -20.76 -5.07
C GLU A 240 -2.87 -19.45 -4.34
N LEU A 241 -2.90 -19.43 -3.00
CA LEU A 241 -2.51 -18.25 -2.20
C LEU A 241 -0.99 -18.11 -2.15
N TRP A 242 -0.27 -19.22 -2.21
CA TRP A 242 1.19 -19.27 -2.31
C TRP A 242 1.58 -19.82 -3.69
N PRO A 243 2.61 -19.23 -4.33
CA PRO A 243 3.06 -19.69 -5.64
C PRO A 243 3.67 -21.11 -5.56
N LEU A 244 3.60 -21.84 -6.68
CA LEU A 244 4.30 -23.10 -6.85
C LEU A 244 5.76 -22.82 -7.21
N PHE A 245 6.69 -23.35 -6.42
CA PHE A 245 8.12 -23.21 -6.66
C PHE A 245 8.71 -24.36 -7.50
N GLY A 246 7.92 -25.42 -7.74
CA GLY A 246 8.31 -26.59 -8.53
C GLY A 246 7.30 -27.73 -8.39
N GLY A 247 7.57 -28.83 -9.10
CA GLY A 247 6.68 -29.99 -9.14
C GLY A 247 5.41 -29.74 -9.94
N ARG A 248 4.42 -30.62 -9.78
CA ARG A 248 3.15 -30.58 -10.51
C ARG A 248 1.98 -30.69 -9.54
N LEU A 249 1.05 -29.73 -9.61
CA LEU A 249 -0.18 -29.71 -8.83
C LEU A 249 -1.37 -29.93 -9.76
N THR A 250 -2.12 -30.99 -9.52
CA THR A 250 -3.38 -31.28 -10.22
C THR A 250 -4.53 -31.01 -9.26
N LYS A 251 -5.51 -30.20 -9.68
CA LYS A 251 -6.67 -29.88 -8.84
C LYS A 251 -7.91 -29.52 -9.68
N PRO A 252 -9.13 -29.61 -9.11
CA PRO A 252 -10.32 -29.17 -9.81
C PRO A 252 -10.36 -27.64 -10.00
N ALA A 253 -11.21 -27.20 -10.93
CA ALA A 253 -11.44 -25.78 -11.19
C ALA A 253 -11.88 -25.02 -9.92
N LYS A 254 -11.51 -23.74 -9.81
CA LYS A 254 -11.71 -22.89 -8.61
C LYS A 254 -13.14 -22.92 -8.04
N GLY A 255 -14.16 -22.97 -8.89
CA GLY A 255 -15.57 -22.99 -8.47
C GLY A 255 -16.04 -24.30 -7.82
N LYS A 256 -15.28 -25.40 -7.92
CA LYS A 256 -15.61 -26.70 -7.32
C LYS A 256 -14.91 -26.95 -5.98
N LEU A 257 -13.99 -26.06 -5.58
CA LEU A 257 -13.24 -26.20 -4.35
C LEU A 257 -13.66 -25.11 -3.36
N PHE A 258 -14.27 -25.53 -2.25
CA PHE A 258 -14.63 -24.63 -1.16
C PHE A 258 -13.58 -24.70 -0.04
N TYR A 259 -13.01 -23.55 0.33
CA TYR A 259 -11.99 -23.45 1.36
C TYR A 259 -12.54 -22.83 2.64
N VAL A 260 -12.41 -23.54 3.76
CA VAL A 260 -12.77 -23.04 5.09
C VAL A 260 -11.50 -22.66 5.85
N PRO A 261 -11.28 -21.37 6.15
CA PRO A 261 -10.09 -20.95 6.88
C PRO A 261 -10.15 -21.37 8.36
N GLN A 262 -8.98 -21.56 8.98
CA GLN A 262 -8.87 -21.86 10.41
C GLN A 262 -9.46 -20.76 11.31
N ARG A 263 -9.37 -19.50 10.89
CA ARG A 263 -10.01 -18.37 11.54
C ARG A 263 -11.23 -17.98 10.70
N PRO A 264 -12.45 -18.08 11.26
CA PRO A 264 -13.65 -17.67 10.53
C PRO A 264 -13.52 -16.23 10.06
N TYR A 265 -13.94 -15.99 8.81
CA TYR A 265 -14.06 -14.67 8.24
C TYR A 265 -15.54 -14.26 8.28
N MET A 266 -15.83 -13.12 8.89
CA MET A 266 -17.16 -12.52 8.85
C MET A 266 -17.14 -11.39 7.81
N THR A 267 -18.06 -11.44 6.86
CA THR A 267 -18.25 -10.35 5.87
C THR A 267 -18.78 -9.10 6.58
N VAL A 268 -18.81 -7.97 5.90
CA VAL A 268 -19.52 -6.79 6.42
C VAL A 268 -20.89 -6.78 5.75
N GLY A 269 -21.96 -6.87 6.52
CA GLY A 269 -23.31 -6.95 5.96
C GLY A 269 -24.33 -7.56 6.91
N THR A 270 -25.44 -8.01 6.33
CA THR A 270 -26.52 -8.68 7.06
C THR A 270 -26.15 -10.12 7.40
N LEU A 271 -26.91 -10.76 8.30
CA LEU A 271 -26.76 -12.20 8.59
C LEU A 271 -26.90 -13.05 7.32
N ARG A 272 -27.78 -12.66 6.39
CA ARG A 272 -27.91 -13.31 5.08
C ARG A 272 -26.58 -13.31 4.34
N ASP A 273 -25.91 -12.15 4.26
CA ASP A 273 -24.63 -11.97 3.56
C ASP A 273 -23.47 -12.75 4.21
N GLN A 274 -23.59 -13.11 5.50
CA GLN A 274 -22.66 -14.03 6.16
C GLN A 274 -22.86 -15.47 5.70
N ILE A 275 -24.12 -15.90 5.63
CA ILE A 275 -24.49 -17.30 5.37
C ILE A 275 -24.25 -17.66 3.91
N ILE A 276 -24.59 -16.75 2.98
CA ILE A 276 -24.46 -17.01 1.54
C ILE A 276 -23.04 -16.80 1.02
N TYR A 277 -22.09 -16.34 1.84
CA TYR A 277 -20.71 -16.12 1.41
C TYR A 277 -20.11 -17.40 0.79
N PRO A 278 -19.46 -17.33 -0.39
CA PRO A 278 -19.02 -16.16 -1.14
C PRO A 278 -20.00 -15.60 -2.18
N ASP A 279 -21.21 -16.16 -2.27
CA ASP A 279 -22.22 -15.73 -3.24
C ASP A 279 -22.86 -14.39 -2.87
N THR A 280 -23.41 -13.71 -3.87
CA THR A 280 -24.28 -12.55 -3.66
C THR A 280 -25.75 -12.95 -3.59
N LYS A 281 -26.63 -12.03 -3.13
CA LYS A 281 -28.08 -12.27 -3.15
C LYS A 281 -28.61 -12.61 -4.55
N SER A 282 -28.08 -11.99 -5.60
CA SER A 282 -28.42 -12.32 -6.98
C SER A 282 -27.98 -13.73 -7.37
N ASP A 283 -26.80 -14.16 -6.94
CA ASP A 283 -26.31 -15.52 -7.21
C ASP A 283 -27.17 -16.56 -6.49
N MET A 284 -27.56 -16.30 -5.23
CA MET A 284 -28.49 -17.13 -4.47
C MET A 284 -29.83 -17.30 -5.19
N GLN A 285 -30.40 -16.20 -5.68
CA GLN A 285 -31.64 -16.22 -6.46
C GLN A 285 -31.48 -16.99 -7.78
N SER A 286 -30.33 -16.85 -8.45
CA SER A 286 -30.04 -17.59 -9.69
C SER A 286 -29.91 -19.10 -9.46
N LYS A 287 -29.47 -19.51 -8.27
CA LYS A 287 -29.40 -20.91 -7.83
C LYS A 287 -30.76 -21.46 -7.36
N GLY A 288 -31.80 -20.63 -7.37
CA GLY A 288 -33.15 -21.00 -6.93
C GLY A 288 -33.27 -21.18 -5.40
N ILE A 289 -32.30 -20.67 -4.62
CA ILE A 289 -32.31 -20.78 -3.16
C ILE A 289 -33.09 -19.59 -2.59
N SER A 290 -34.05 -19.87 -1.72
CA SER A 290 -34.88 -18.90 -1.03
C SER A 290 -34.40 -18.63 0.40
N ASP A 291 -34.92 -17.58 1.05
CA ASP A 291 -34.62 -17.29 2.45
C ASP A 291 -35.18 -18.38 3.40
N ASP A 292 -36.22 -19.10 2.98
CA ASP A 292 -36.79 -20.21 3.74
C ASP A 292 -35.82 -21.41 3.78
N ASP A 293 -35.12 -21.67 2.67
CA ASP A 293 -34.07 -22.71 2.60
C ASP A 293 -32.90 -22.37 3.52
N LEU A 294 -32.49 -21.10 3.58
CA LEU A 294 -31.47 -20.64 4.52
C LEU A 294 -31.89 -20.86 5.97
N THR A 295 -33.17 -20.61 6.28
CA THR A 295 -33.71 -20.84 7.63
C THR A 295 -33.69 -22.33 7.99
N LEU A 296 -33.95 -23.21 7.01
CA LEU A 296 -33.83 -24.66 7.19
C LEU A 296 -32.38 -25.09 7.45
N PHE A 297 -31.41 -24.57 6.69
CA PHE A 297 -29.99 -24.85 6.94
C PHE A 297 -29.53 -24.37 8.32
N LEU A 298 -29.96 -23.18 8.76
CA LEU A 298 -29.66 -22.67 10.11
C LEU A 298 -30.25 -23.56 11.22
N LYS A 299 -31.41 -24.19 10.95
CA LYS A 299 -32.04 -25.14 11.85
C LYS A 299 -31.26 -26.44 11.97
N GLU A 300 -30.74 -26.97 10.87
CA GLU A 300 -29.90 -28.18 10.88
C GLU A 300 -28.60 -27.96 11.66
N VAL A 301 -27.98 -26.78 11.52
CA VAL A 301 -26.73 -26.45 12.22
C VAL A 301 -26.99 -26.00 13.66
N SER A 302 -28.25 -25.96 14.13
CA SER A 302 -28.64 -25.59 15.50
C SER A 302 -28.25 -24.17 15.93
N ILE A 303 -28.12 -23.22 14.98
CA ILE A 303 -27.72 -21.81 15.25
C ILE A 303 -28.94 -20.87 15.32
N VAL A 304 -30.16 -21.41 15.34
CA VAL A 304 -31.44 -20.67 15.27
C VAL A 304 -31.59 -19.57 16.34
N ILE A 305 -30.89 -19.67 17.47
CA ILE A 305 -30.90 -18.64 18.53
C ILE A 305 -30.44 -17.26 17.99
N ILE A 306 -29.50 -17.21 17.04
CA ILE A 306 -28.97 -15.94 16.51
C ILE A 306 -30.01 -15.23 15.63
N THR A 307 -30.88 -15.96 14.94
CA THR A 307 -31.95 -15.38 14.10
C THR A 307 -33.05 -14.69 14.92
N TYR A 308 -33.31 -15.13 16.15
CA TYR A 308 -34.37 -14.54 16.98
C TYR A 308 -33.98 -13.22 17.64
N ASP A 309 -32.69 -12.98 17.86
CA ASP A 309 -32.18 -11.80 18.60
C ASP A 309 -31.79 -10.63 17.69
N VAL A 310 -31.52 -10.89 16.40
CA VAL A 310 -31.07 -9.87 15.43
C VAL A 310 -32.24 -9.22 14.64
N LEU A 311 -33.46 -9.76 14.77
CA LEU A 311 -34.67 -9.26 14.09
C LEU A 311 -35.61 -8.46 15.03
N ARG A 312 -35.13 -8.02 16.20
CA ARG A 312 -35.85 -7.12 17.11
C ARG A 312 -35.09 -5.82 17.30
#